data_AF-A0A920H486-F1
#
_entry.id   AF-A0A920H486-F1
#
_cell.length_a   1.000
_cell.length_b   1.000
_cell.length_c   1.000
_cell.angle_alpha   90.00
_cell.angle_beta   90.00
_cell.angle_gamma   90.00
#
_symmetry.space_group_name_H-M   'P 1'
#
loop_
_entity.id
_entity.type
_entity.pdbx_description
1 polymer ?
#
loop_
_entity_poly.entity_id
_entity_poly.type
_entity_poly.pdbx_seq_one_letter_code
_entity_poly.pdbx_strand_id
1 'polypeptide(L)'
;MAGEKEIKNKISSIQNTQKITKAMEMVAASKMKKAQDRMSQARPYAEKIKSVVSHMASSHPEYKHPFLIERENIKRVGVIVISTDRGLCGGLNVNLFKNHY
;
A
#
# COMPACT_ATOMS: atom_id res chain seq x y z
N MET A 1 20.69 -43.09 -18.71
CA MET A 1 20.63 -41.65 -19.06
C MET A 1 19.38 -40.99 -18.45
N ALA A 2 19.27 -40.95 -17.11
CA ALA A 2 18.16 -40.26 -16.44
C ALA A 2 18.47 -38.77 -16.20
N GLY A 3 19.73 -38.43 -15.87
CA GLY A 3 20.11 -37.07 -15.49
C GLY A 3 20.04 -36.01 -16.60
N GLU A 4 20.40 -36.32 -17.84
CA GLU A 4 20.45 -35.30 -18.91
C GLU A 4 19.05 -34.80 -19.32
N LYS A 5 18.08 -35.71 -19.40
CA LYS A 5 16.68 -35.37 -19.71
C LYS A 5 16.05 -34.54 -18.58
N GLU A 6 16.33 -34.90 -17.34
CA GLU A 6 15.86 -34.14 -16.16
C GLU A 6 16.47 -32.74 -16.11
N ILE A 7 17.77 -32.59 -16.41
CA ILE A 7 18.43 -31.29 -16.48
C ILE A 7 17.79 -30.42 -17.57
N LYS A 8 17.59 -30.96 -18.79
CA LYS A 8 16.93 -30.22 -19.88
C LYS A 8 15.51 -29.79 -19.49
N ASN A 9 14.75 -30.64 -18.82
CA ASN A 9 13.41 -30.30 -18.33
C ASN A 9 13.45 -29.19 -17.26
N LYS A 10 14.42 -29.23 -16.35
CA LYS A 10 14.58 -28.20 -15.31
C LYS A 10 14.98 -26.84 -15.90
N ILE A 11 15.84 -26.84 -16.92
CA ILE A 11 16.20 -25.62 -17.67
C ILE A 11 14.95 -25.00 -18.29
N SER A 12 14.15 -25.79 -19.01
CA SER A 12 12.91 -25.31 -19.63
C SER A 12 11.91 -24.76 -18.60
N SER A 13 11.79 -25.42 -17.44
CA SER A 13 10.91 -24.97 -16.35
C SER A 13 11.35 -23.61 -15.76
N ILE A 14 12.65 -23.43 -15.51
CA ILE A 14 13.21 -22.17 -15.01
C ILE A 14 13.05 -21.05 -16.05
N GLN A 15 13.32 -21.33 -17.33
CA GLN A 15 13.12 -20.37 -18.42
C GLN A 15 11.65 -19.91 -18.53
N ASN A 16 10.69 -20.82 -18.36
CA ASN A 16 9.28 -20.47 -18.33
C ASN A 16 8.94 -19.59 -17.13
N THR A 17 9.44 -19.96 -15.95
CA THR A 17 9.26 -19.17 -14.72
C THR A 17 9.84 -17.76 -14.89
N GLN A 18 11.02 -17.63 -15.50
CA GLN A 18 11.67 -16.34 -15.79
C GLN A 18 10.81 -15.47 -16.72
N LYS A 19 10.18 -16.05 -17.75
CA LYS A 19 9.28 -15.30 -18.65
C LYS A 19 8.04 -14.81 -17.91
N ILE A 20 7.45 -15.65 -17.05
CA ILE A 20 6.27 -15.30 -16.26
C ILE A 20 6.58 -14.16 -15.29
N THR A 21 7.68 -14.25 -14.53
CA THR A 21 8.07 -13.20 -13.59
C THR A 21 8.44 -11.91 -14.32
N LYS A 22 9.06 -11.98 -15.50
CA LYS A 22 9.33 -10.80 -16.31
C LYS A 22 8.05 -10.10 -16.78
N ALA A 23 7.06 -10.87 -17.22
CA ALA A 23 5.75 -10.33 -17.56
C ALA A 23 5.05 -9.70 -16.35
N MET A 24 5.09 -10.36 -15.19
CA MET A 24 4.53 -9.82 -13.94
C MET A 24 5.20 -8.51 -13.53
N GLU A 25 6.52 -8.41 -13.64
CA GLU A 25 7.28 -7.18 -13.37
C GLU A 25 6.79 -6.02 -14.24
N MET A 26 6.66 -6.23 -15.55
CA MET A 26 6.18 -5.20 -16.49
C MET A 26 4.73 -4.78 -16.18
N VAL A 27 3.86 -5.74 -15.84
CA VAL A 27 2.47 -5.44 -15.43
C VAL A 27 2.46 -4.66 -14.11
N ALA A 28 3.31 -5.02 -13.15
CA ALA A 28 3.43 -4.33 -11.87
C ALA A 28 3.92 -2.89 -12.07
N ALA A 29 4.93 -2.68 -12.92
CA ALA A 29 5.44 -1.35 -13.26
C ALA A 29 4.34 -0.45 -13.88
N SER A 30 3.56 -0.99 -14.82
CA SER A 30 2.43 -0.27 -15.42
C SER A 30 1.35 0.09 -14.39
N LYS A 31 0.99 -0.86 -13.50
CA LYS A 31 0.03 -0.60 -12.42
C LYS A 31 0.56 0.42 -11.40
N MET A 32 1.84 0.38 -11.08
CA MET A 32 2.50 1.32 -10.17
C MET A 32 2.42 2.75 -10.72
N LYS A 33 2.76 2.95 -12.00
CA LYS A 33 2.65 4.26 -12.65
C LYS A 33 1.22 4.79 -12.59
N LYS A 34 0.23 3.95 -12.96
CA LYS A 34 -1.19 4.34 -12.87
C LYS A 34 -1.63 4.69 -11.45
N ALA A 35 -1.10 4.02 -10.43
CA ALA A 35 -1.39 4.32 -9.03
C ALA A 35 -0.77 5.67 -8.61
N GLN A 36 0.46 5.97 -9.03
CA GLN A 36 1.13 7.24 -8.78
C GLN A 36 0.40 8.42 -9.46
N ASP A 37 -0.07 8.22 -10.69
CA ASP A 37 -0.83 9.25 -11.41
C ASP A 37 -2.14 9.56 -10.67
N ARG A 38 -2.87 8.53 -10.23
CA ARG A 38 -4.10 8.69 -9.42
C ARG A 38 -3.84 9.41 -8.10
N MET A 39 -2.76 9.06 -7.41
CA MET A 39 -2.36 9.73 -6.16
C MET A 39 -2.09 11.21 -6.41
N SER A 40 -1.37 11.53 -7.49
CA SER A 40 -1.02 12.91 -7.86
C SER A 40 -2.27 13.73 -8.19
N GLN A 41 -3.24 13.15 -8.89
CA GLN A 41 -4.52 13.79 -9.20
C GLN A 41 -5.41 14.00 -7.96
N ALA A 42 -5.37 13.10 -6.98
CA ALA A 42 -6.14 13.23 -5.74
C ALA A 42 -5.55 14.27 -4.77
N ARG A 43 -4.24 14.59 -4.91
CA ARG A 43 -3.50 15.42 -3.97
C ARG A 43 -4.04 16.85 -3.80
N PRO A 44 -4.39 17.61 -4.87
CA PRO A 44 -4.90 18.98 -4.72
C PRO A 44 -6.18 19.06 -3.90
N TYR A 45 -7.09 18.09 -4.06
CA TYR A 45 -8.32 18.01 -3.27
C TYR A 45 -8.03 17.78 -1.79
N ALA A 46 -7.17 16.81 -1.48
CA ALA A 46 -6.78 16.49 -0.11
C ALA A 46 -6.11 17.70 0.59
N GLU A 47 -5.22 18.40 -0.13
CA GLU A 47 -4.55 19.60 0.37
C GLU A 47 -5.55 20.74 0.62
N LYS A 48 -6.50 20.96 -0.30
CA LYS A 48 -7.51 22.03 -0.14
C LYS A 48 -8.47 21.75 1.01
N ILE A 49 -8.98 20.52 1.13
CA ILE A 49 -9.84 20.14 2.25
C ILE A 49 -9.09 20.27 3.58
N LYS A 50 -7.84 19.79 3.64
CA LYS A 50 -7.02 19.93 4.85
C LYS A 50 -6.91 21.41 5.24
N SER A 51 -6.62 22.28 4.27
CA SER A 51 -6.57 23.73 4.52
C SER A 51 -7.90 24.24 5.10
N VAL A 52 -9.04 23.96 4.47
CA VAL A 52 -10.35 24.46 4.93
C VAL A 52 -10.67 23.95 6.33
N VAL A 53 -10.51 22.64 6.58
CA VAL A 53 -10.77 22.03 7.88
C VAL A 53 -9.85 22.61 8.95
N SER A 54 -8.57 22.83 8.66
CA SER A 54 -7.64 23.46 9.60
C SER A 54 -8.02 24.90 9.93
N HIS A 55 -8.46 25.69 8.95
CA HIS A 55 -8.94 27.05 9.21
C HIS A 55 -10.18 27.02 10.12
N MET A 56 -11.15 26.16 9.82
CA MET A 56 -12.36 26.00 10.64
C MET A 56 -12.04 25.52 12.07
N ALA A 57 -11.07 24.62 12.23
CA ALA A 57 -10.65 24.13 13.54
C ALA A 57 -9.95 25.21 14.39
N SER A 58 -9.30 26.18 13.75
CA SER A 58 -8.62 27.30 14.43
C SER A 58 -9.55 28.47 14.78
N SER A 59 -10.66 28.62 14.06
CA SER A 59 -11.74 29.53 14.44
C SER A 59 -12.31 29.07 15.77
N HIS A 60 -12.46 29.96 16.76
CA HIS A 60 -12.99 29.61 18.09
C HIS A 60 -14.50 29.41 18.01
N PRO A 61 -15.02 28.17 17.87
CA PRO A 61 -16.44 27.96 17.73
C PRO A 61 -17.04 27.75 19.13
N GLU A 62 -18.25 28.25 19.37
CA GLU A 62 -18.98 27.95 20.62
C GLU A 62 -19.17 26.43 20.80
N TYR A 63 -19.26 25.70 19.70
CA TYR A 63 -19.35 24.23 19.65
C TYR A 63 -18.03 23.59 19.21
N LYS A 64 -17.49 22.68 20.03
CA LYS A 64 -16.29 21.88 19.68
C LYS A 64 -16.69 20.49 19.21
N HIS A 65 -16.31 20.13 17.99
CA HIS A 65 -16.59 18.80 17.43
C HIS A 65 -15.76 17.70 18.13
N PRO A 66 -16.30 16.49 18.41
CA PRO A 66 -15.58 15.43 19.14
C PRO A 66 -14.26 14.94 18.54
N PHE A 67 -14.00 15.21 17.25
CA PHE A 67 -12.73 14.90 16.57
C PHE A 67 -11.70 16.04 16.62
N LEU A 68 -12.08 17.19 17.18
CA LEU A 68 -11.20 18.35 17.38
C LEU A 68 -10.78 18.52 18.84
N ILE A 69 -11.30 17.67 19.74
CA ILE A 69 -11.02 17.70 21.17
C ILE A 69 -10.19 16.48 21.53
N GLU A 70 -9.10 16.69 22.26
CA GLU A 70 -8.33 15.60 22.86
C GLU A 70 -9.13 14.94 23.98
N ARG A 71 -9.17 13.61 23.99
CA ARG A 71 -9.92 12.86 25.00
C ARG A 71 -9.02 12.63 26.21
N GLU A 72 -9.43 13.13 27.37
CA GLU A 72 -8.68 12.98 28.64
C GLU A 72 -8.42 11.51 29.01
N ASN A 73 -9.37 10.62 28.70
CA ASN A 73 -9.28 9.20 29.05
C ASN A 73 -9.45 8.31 27.81
N ILE A 74 -8.32 7.81 27.28
CA ILE A 74 -8.30 6.90 26.14
C ILE A 74 -8.47 5.46 26.62
N LYS A 75 -9.66 4.89 26.44
CA LYS A 75 -9.95 3.49 26.82
C LYS A 75 -9.56 2.48 25.74
N ARG A 76 -9.61 2.87 24.47
CA ARG A 76 -9.32 2.03 23.29
C ARG A 76 -8.83 2.90 22.15
N VAL A 77 -7.95 2.35 21.33
CA VAL A 77 -7.49 2.95 20.07
C VAL A 77 -7.90 2.06 18.90
N GLY A 78 -8.25 2.67 17.77
CA GLY A 78 -8.47 1.96 16.52
C GLY A 78 -7.21 2.03 15.66
N VAL A 79 -6.80 0.89 15.11
CA VAL A 79 -5.69 0.82 14.15
C VAL A 79 -6.25 0.38 12.81
N ILE A 80 -5.98 1.15 11.75
CA ILE A 80 -6.33 0.80 10.37
C ILE A 80 -5.06 0.34 9.68
N VAL A 81 -5.00 -0.95 9.35
CA VAL A 81 -3.87 -1.57 8.63
C VAL A 81 -4.28 -1.80 7.18
N ILE A 82 -3.46 -1.32 6.24
CA ILE A 82 -3.71 -1.47 4.80
C ILE A 82 -2.65 -2.38 4.20
N SER A 83 -3.03 -3.61 3.85
CA SER A 83 -2.18 -4.60 3.20
C SER A 83 -2.57 -4.80 1.72
N THR A 84 -1.84 -5.67 1.02
CA THR A 84 -2.15 -6.02 -0.38
C THR A 84 -3.00 -7.28 -0.50
N ASP A 85 -3.99 -7.28 -1.40
CA ASP A 85 -4.79 -8.48 -1.71
C ASP A 85 -3.99 -9.58 -2.42
N ARG A 86 -2.85 -9.22 -3.04
CA ARG A 86 -2.00 -10.13 -3.83
C ARG A 86 -0.65 -10.34 -3.13
N GLY A 87 -0.13 -11.56 -3.26
CA GLY A 87 1.21 -11.94 -2.82
C GLY A 87 2.31 -11.56 -3.83
N LEU A 88 3.49 -12.20 -3.70
CA LEU A 88 4.69 -11.90 -4.50
C LEU A 88 5.14 -10.43 -4.41
N CYS A 89 4.90 -9.80 -3.25
CA CYS A 89 5.23 -8.41 -2.94
C CYS A 89 6.51 -8.26 -2.09
N GLY A 90 7.38 -9.27 -2.11
CA GLY A 90 8.58 -9.31 -1.26
C GLY A 90 8.22 -9.23 0.22
N GLY A 91 8.95 -8.38 0.95
CA GLY A 91 8.75 -8.19 2.39
C GLY A 91 7.65 -7.20 2.78
N LEU A 92 6.88 -6.63 1.84
CA LEU A 92 5.97 -5.52 2.11
C LEU A 92 4.98 -5.81 3.25
N ASN A 93 4.15 -6.86 3.11
CA ASN A 93 3.15 -7.20 4.12
C ASN A 93 3.78 -7.71 5.41
N VAL A 94 4.88 -8.47 5.32
CA VAL A 94 5.57 -8.99 6.51
C VAL A 94 6.12 -7.85 7.36
N ASN A 95 6.75 -6.85 6.74
CA ASN A 95 7.29 -5.69 7.44
C ASN A 95 6.17 -4.78 7.97
N LEU A 96 5.08 -4.63 7.21
CA LEU A 96 3.88 -3.91 7.66
C LEU A 96 3.34 -4.49 8.97
N PHE A 97 3.18 -5.82 9.04
CA PHE A 97 2.63 -6.46 10.23
C PHE A 97 3.63 -6.48 11.40
N LYS A 98 4.94 -6.58 11.15
CA LYS A 98 5.96 -6.58 12.21
C LYS A 98 6.20 -5.21 12.85
N ASN A 99 6.06 -4.11 12.10
CA ASN A 99 6.34 -2.77 12.64
C ASN A 99 5.14 -2.15 13.37
N HIS A 100 3.94 -2.73 13.19
CA HIS A 100 2.69 -2.25 13.81
C HIS A 100 2.16 -3.19 14.90
N TYR A 101 2.95 -4.21 15.27
CA TYR A 101 2.77 -5.09 16.43
C TYR A 101 4.01 -5.07 17.31
#